data_AF-A0A8I2JZU0-F1
#
_entry.id   AF-A0A8I2JZU0-F1
#
_cell.length_a   1.000
_cell.length_b   1.000
_cell.length_c   1.000
_cell.angle_alpha   90.00
_cell.angle_beta   90.00
_cell.angle_gamma   90.00
#
_symmetry.space_group_name_H-M   'P 1'
#
loop_
_entity.id
_entity.type
_entity.pdbx_description
1 polymer ?
#
loop_
_entity_poly.entity_id
_entity_poly.type
_entity_poly.pdbx_seq_one_letter_code
_entity_poly.pdbx_strand_id
1 'polypeptide(L)'
;PMTEMNAAAHTGTNRRPARYIYYILFTVSGFSGLIYESIWTHYLKLFLGHAAYAQSLVLVIFMGGMALGAWGISRYSLKIRNLLIGYALVELIIGAVAVLFHPVFVKVVNLAYTSLIPNINSPSDINLIKWTLAALLILPQSVLLGTTFPLMSGGVIRRYPDQPG
;
A
#
# COMPACT_ATOMS: atom_id res chain seq x y z
N PRO A 1 34.97 46.74 6.51
CA PRO A 1 34.86 46.17 5.15
C PRO A 1 34.94 44.62 5.04
N MET A 2 35.12 43.85 6.14
CA MET A 2 35.13 42.36 6.07
C MET A 2 34.04 41.67 6.91
N THR A 3 33.26 42.40 7.72
CA THR A 3 32.25 41.81 8.64
C THR A 3 30.86 41.69 8.03
N GLU A 4 30.56 42.37 6.93
CA GLU A 4 29.23 42.35 6.29
C GLU A 4 29.06 41.25 5.24
N MET A 5 30.15 40.59 4.81
CA MET A 5 30.11 39.63 3.71
C MET A 5 29.70 38.20 4.13
N ASN A 6 29.63 37.91 5.43
CA ASN A 6 29.23 36.59 5.95
C ASN A 6 27.73 36.46 6.29
N ALA A 7 26.93 37.51 6.11
CA ALA A 7 25.49 37.46 6.41
C ALA A 7 24.63 36.88 5.27
N ALA A 8 25.19 36.67 4.07
CA ALA A 8 24.42 36.36 2.86
C ALA A 8 24.42 34.87 2.43
N ALA A 9 25.07 33.95 3.16
CA ALA A 9 25.33 32.60 2.64
C ALA A 9 24.44 31.47 3.22
N HIS A 10 23.50 31.75 4.12
CA HIS A 10 22.61 30.72 4.70
C HIS A 10 21.12 31.05 4.56
N THR A 11 20.71 31.66 3.45
CA THR A 11 19.31 31.55 3.00
C THR A 11 19.16 30.29 2.17
N GLY A 12 19.38 29.14 2.81
CA GLY A 12 18.89 27.88 2.28
C GLY A 12 17.39 28.04 2.14
N THR A 13 16.91 28.33 0.92
CA THR A 13 15.50 28.50 0.63
C THR A 13 14.85 27.20 1.04
N ASN A 14 14.24 27.20 2.22
CA ASN A 14 13.48 26.10 2.76
C ASN A 14 12.23 26.05 1.88
N ARG A 15 12.38 25.50 0.68
CA ARG A 15 11.32 25.28 -0.31
C ARG A 15 10.40 24.26 0.32
N ARG A 16 9.55 24.71 1.25
CA ARG A 16 8.50 23.89 1.84
C ARG A 16 7.70 23.38 0.65
N PRO A 17 7.69 22.07 0.36
CA PRO A 17 6.92 21.55 -0.75
C PRO A 17 5.48 22.01 -0.56
N ALA A 18 4.90 22.56 -1.60
CA ALA A 18 3.58 23.14 -1.51
C ALA A 18 2.58 22.03 -1.16
N ARG A 19 1.72 22.29 -0.16
CA ARG A 19 0.71 21.35 0.39
C ARG A 19 -0.08 20.59 -0.68
N TYR A 20 -0.31 21.22 -1.84
CA TYR A 20 -1.02 20.62 -2.97
C TYR A 20 -0.34 19.35 -3.50
N ILE A 21 1.00 19.27 -3.42
CA ILE A 21 1.77 18.12 -3.92
C ILE A 21 1.37 16.86 -3.13
N TYR A 22 1.21 16.98 -1.81
CA TYR A 22 0.77 15.84 -0.99
C TYR A 22 -0.64 15.39 -1.34
N TYR A 23 -1.57 16.31 -1.61
CA TYR A 23 -2.92 15.95 -2.04
C TYR A 23 -2.91 15.24 -3.39
N ILE A 24 -2.11 15.71 -4.35
CA ILE A 24 -1.96 15.03 -5.65
C ILE A 24 -1.38 13.63 -5.47
N LEU A 25 -0.31 13.48 -4.69
CA LEU A 25 0.30 12.18 -4.41
C LEU A 25 -0.70 11.22 -3.76
N PHE A 26 -1.49 11.71 -2.80
CA PHE A 26 -2.53 10.92 -2.16
C PHE A 26 -3.63 10.49 -3.14
N THR A 27 -4.09 11.38 -4.01
CA THR A 27 -5.06 11.05 -5.05
C THR A 27 -4.51 10.00 -6.02
N VAL A 28 -3.26 10.16 -6.47
CA VAL A 28 -2.59 9.20 -7.37
C VAL A 28 -2.40 7.84 -6.70
N SER A 29 -2.05 7.83 -5.41
CA SER A 29 -1.94 6.60 -4.62
C SER A 29 -3.29 5.89 -4.49
N GLY A 30 -4.37 6.62 -4.22
CA GLY A 30 -5.73 6.07 -4.18
C GLY A 30 -6.18 5.50 -5.53
N PHE A 31 -5.93 6.24 -6.61
CA PHE A 31 -6.21 5.78 -7.97
C PHE A 31 -5.41 4.52 -8.34
N SER A 32 -4.15 4.47 -7.94
CA SER A 32 -3.31 3.28 -8.11
C SER A 32 -3.86 2.08 -7.33
N GLY A 33 -4.38 2.31 -6.11
CA GLY A 33 -5.08 1.30 -5.32
C GLY A 33 -6.28 0.68 -6.06
N LEU A 34 -7.10 1.51 -6.73
CA LEU A 34 -8.24 1.04 -7.52
C LEU A 34 -7.79 0.22 -8.74
N ILE A 35 -6.70 0.62 -9.40
CA ILE A 35 -6.11 -0.16 -10.49
C ILE A 35 -5.65 -1.53 -9.96
N TYR A 36 -4.97 -1.58 -8.81
CA TYR A 36 -4.55 -2.85 -8.21
C TYR A 36 -5.73 -3.75 -7.88
N GLU A 37 -6.80 -3.21 -7.28
CA GLU A 37 -8.02 -3.95 -6.99
C GLU A 37 -8.63 -4.57 -8.26
N SER A 38 -8.71 -3.78 -9.34
CA SER A 38 -9.22 -4.23 -10.64
C SER A 38 -8.36 -5.36 -11.24
N ILE A 39 -7.04 -5.17 -11.24
CA ILE A 39 -6.08 -6.16 -11.76
C ILE A 39 -6.20 -7.48 -10.97
N TRP A 40 -6.18 -7.41 -9.64
CA TRP A 40 -6.28 -8.61 -8.79
C TRP A 40 -7.60 -9.35 -8.96
N THR A 41 -8.70 -8.62 -9.12
CA THR A 41 -10.01 -9.22 -9.42
C THR A 41 -9.96 -10.02 -10.72
N HIS A 42 -9.27 -9.51 -11.74
CA HIS A 42 -9.10 -10.23 -13.01
C HIS A 42 -8.25 -11.50 -12.85
N TYR A 43 -7.11 -11.42 -12.15
CA TYR A 43 -6.26 -12.58 -11.88
C TYR A 43 -6.98 -13.66 -11.06
N LEU A 44 -7.69 -13.27 -10.00
CA LEU A 44 -8.43 -14.21 -9.15
C LEU A 44 -9.62 -14.81 -9.88
N LYS A 45 -10.31 -14.04 -10.75
CA LYS A 45 -11.38 -14.58 -11.61
C LYS A 45 -10.85 -15.73 -12.47
N LEU A 46 -9.65 -15.60 -13.03
CA LEU A 46 -9.00 -16.64 -13.82
C LEU A 46 -8.61 -17.86 -12.96
N PHE A 47 -8.20 -17.65 -11.72
CA PHE A 47 -7.71 -18.69 -10.81
C PHE A 47 -8.82 -19.48 -10.11
N LEU A 48 -9.90 -18.80 -9.72
CA LEU A 48 -11.06 -19.33 -8.99
C LEU A 48 -12.18 -19.81 -9.92
N GLY A 49 -12.18 -19.39 -11.19
CA GLY A 49 -13.19 -19.76 -12.19
C GLY A 49 -14.58 -19.13 -11.98
N HIS A 50 -14.81 -18.45 -10.86
CA HIS A 50 -16.09 -17.81 -10.52
C HIS A 50 -15.89 -16.31 -10.27
N ALA A 51 -16.39 -15.50 -11.20
CA ALA A 51 -16.19 -14.05 -11.18
C ALA A 51 -16.77 -13.36 -9.93
N ALA A 52 -17.96 -13.78 -9.49
CA ALA A 52 -18.64 -13.19 -8.34
C ALA A 52 -17.88 -13.42 -7.03
N TYR A 53 -17.38 -14.64 -6.81
CA TYR A 53 -16.59 -14.95 -5.61
C TYR A 53 -15.25 -14.22 -5.61
N ALA A 54 -14.59 -14.13 -6.77
CA ALA A 54 -13.32 -13.41 -6.89
C ALA A 54 -13.45 -11.93 -6.51
N GLN A 55 -14.45 -11.23 -7.05
CA GLN A 55 -14.66 -9.80 -6.76
C GLN A 55 -14.96 -9.56 -5.29
N SER A 56 -15.90 -10.31 -4.71
CA SER A 56 -16.25 -10.16 -3.29
C SER A 56 -15.06 -10.47 -2.37
N LEU A 57 -14.28 -11.50 -2.69
CA LEU A 57 -13.11 -11.88 -1.92
C LEU A 57 -12.04 -10.78 -1.94
N VAL A 58 -11.71 -10.26 -3.14
CA VAL A 58 -10.76 -9.14 -3.27
C VAL A 58 -11.22 -7.96 -2.45
N LEU A 59 -12.48 -7.56 -2.56
CA LEU A 59 -13.02 -6.40 -1.86
C LEU A 59 -12.95 -6.57 -0.34
N VAL A 60 -13.29 -7.75 0.18
CA VAL A 60 -13.17 -8.06 1.62
C VAL A 60 -11.73 -7.98 2.09
N ILE A 61 -10.78 -8.58 1.36
CA ILE A 61 -9.35 -8.54 1.73
C ILE A 61 -8.79 -7.13 1.59
N PHE A 62 -9.21 -6.39 0.56
CA PHE A 62 -8.74 -5.04 0.28
C PHE A 62 -9.22 -4.08 1.36
N MET A 63 -10.52 -4.03 1.61
CA MET A 63 -11.10 -3.20 2.68
C MET A 63 -10.62 -3.63 4.07
N GLY A 64 -10.60 -4.94 4.36
CA GLY A 64 -10.14 -5.47 5.64
C GLY A 64 -8.66 -5.19 5.88
N GLY A 65 -7.82 -5.39 4.86
CA GLY A 65 -6.40 -5.08 4.91
C GLY A 65 -6.16 -3.59 5.11
N MET A 66 -6.86 -2.73 4.36
CA MET A 66 -6.74 -1.29 4.53
C MET A 66 -7.14 -0.83 5.94
N ALA A 67 -8.23 -1.37 6.48
CA ALA A 67 -8.66 -1.07 7.85
C ALA A 67 -7.62 -1.50 8.89
N LEU A 68 -7.04 -2.70 8.74
CA LEU A 68 -5.98 -3.20 9.62
C LEU A 68 -4.72 -2.35 9.54
N GLY A 69 -4.29 -1.98 8.33
CA GLY A 69 -3.14 -1.11 8.11
C GLY A 69 -3.33 0.27 8.73
N ALA A 70 -4.48 0.89 8.48
CA ALA A 70 -4.82 2.20 9.02
C ALA A 70 -4.86 2.19 10.56
N TRP A 71 -5.49 1.17 11.15
CA TRP A 71 -5.56 1.00 12.60
C TRP A 71 -4.18 0.80 13.23
N GLY A 72 -3.37 -0.09 12.65
CA GLY A 72 -2.02 -0.37 13.13
C GLY A 72 -1.13 0.87 13.09
N ILE A 73 -1.06 1.54 11.94
CA ILE A 73 -0.20 2.72 11.81
C ILE A 73 -0.72 3.91 12.61
N SER A 74 -2.03 4.07 12.77
CA SER A 74 -2.61 5.17 13.56
C SER A 74 -2.09 5.13 15.00
N ARG A 75 -2.01 3.93 15.60
CA ARG A 75 -1.43 3.74 16.94
C ARG A 75 0.07 4.02 17.00
N TYR A 76 0.82 3.59 15.98
CA TYR A 76 2.27 3.79 15.90
C TYR A 76 2.67 5.22 15.50
N SER A 77 1.79 5.96 14.81
CA SER A 77 2.04 7.32 14.32
C SER A 77 2.31 8.31 15.46
N LEU A 78 1.77 8.05 16.66
CA LEU A 78 2.04 8.82 17.87
C LEU A 78 3.52 8.77 18.27
N LYS A 79 4.23 7.67 17.99
CA LYS A 79 5.65 7.48 18.31
C LYS A 79 6.61 7.93 17.20
N ILE A 80 6.13 8.08 15.97
CA ILE A 80 6.97 8.45 14.81
C ILE A 80 7.25 9.94 14.86
N ARG A 81 8.54 10.33 14.88
CA ARG A 81 8.95 11.74 14.94
C ARG A 81 8.63 12.51 13.64
N ASN A 82 8.80 11.86 12.48
CA ASN A 82 8.55 12.43 11.15
C ASN A 82 7.63 11.53 10.32
N LEU A 83 6.31 11.76 10.36
CA LEU A 83 5.32 10.95 9.63
C LEU A 83 5.49 11.02 8.10
N LEU A 84 6.00 12.14 7.58
CA LEU A 84 6.26 12.32 6.14
C LEU A 84 7.36 11.36 5.62
N ILE A 85 8.39 11.08 6.43
CA ILE A 85 9.41 10.08 6.07
C ILE A 85 8.80 8.67 6.10
N GLY A 86 7.93 8.41 7.07
CA GLY A 86 7.16 7.16 7.13
C GLY A 86 6.30 6.96 5.89
N TYR A 87 5.61 8.01 5.44
CA TYR A 87 4.82 8.00 4.20
C TYR A 87 5.68 7.67 2.97
N ALA A 88 6.80 8.37 2.77
CA ALA A 88 7.70 8.14 1.64
C ALA A 88 8.29 6.72 1.64
N LEU A 89 8.62 6.20 2.82
CA LEU A 89 9.14 4.84 2.97
C LEU A 89 8.07 3.78 2.67
N VAL A 90 6.81 4.02 3.10
CA VAL A 90 5.68 3.17 2.74
C VAL A 90 5.42 3.18 1.24
N GLU A 91 5.44 4.34 0.57
CA GLU A 91 5.30 4.42 -0.89
C GLU A 91 6.41 3.64 -1.60
N LEU A 92 7.66 3.75 -1.13
CA LEU A 92 8.79 3.00 -1.69
C LEU A 92 8.59 1.49 -1.51
N ILE A 93 8.13 1.05 -0.33
CA ILE A 93 7.80 -0.36 -0.09
C ILE A 93 6.65 -0.82 -0.99
N ILE A 94 5.60 -0.02 -1.15
CA ILE A 94 4.47 -0.35 -2.05
C ILE A 94 4.97 -0.50 -3.48
N GLY A 95 5.81 0.42 -3.97
CA GLY A 95 6.41 0.33 -5.30
C GLY A 95 7.27 -0.92 -5.45
N ALA A 96 8.12 -1.22 -4.47
CA ALA A 96 8.96 -2.43 -4.49
C ALA A 96 8.12 -3.72 -4.45
N VAL A 97 7.10 -3.78 -3.60
CA VAL A 97 6.17 -4.92 -3.51
C VAL A 97 5.41 -5.08 -4.81
N ALA A 98 4.98 -4.00 -5.47
CA ALA A 98 4.29 -4.06 -6.75
C ALA A 98 5.17 -4.64 -7.87
N VAL A 99 6.44 -4.25 -7.94
CA VAL A 99 7.39 -4.81 -8.92
C VAL A 99 7.64 -6.30 -8.64
N LEU A 100 7.77 -6.68 -7.36
CA LEU A 100 7.97 -8.06 -6.96
C LEU A 100 6.70 -8.92 -7.05
N PHE A 101 5.52 -8.31 -7.11
CA PHE A 101 4.24 -9.01 -7.09
C PHE A 101 4.11 -9.98 -8.26
N HIS A 102 4.44 -9.55 -9.48
CA HIS A 102 4.32 -10.39 -10.68
C HIS A 102 5.17 -11.68 -10.62
N PRO A 103 6.50 -11.62 -10.40
CA PRO A 103 7.32 -12.84 -10.31
C PRO A 103 6.94 -13.72 -9.12
N VAL A 104 6.56 -13.13 -7.98
CA VAL A 104 6.08 -13.89 -6.81
C VAL A 104 4.76 -14.60 -7.12
N PHE A 105 3.81 -13.91 -7.74
CA PHE A 105 2.53 -14.48 -8.16
C PHE A 105 2.74 -15.68 -9.08
N VAL A 106 3.54 -15.53 -10.13
CA VAL A 106 3.84 -16.62 -11.07
C VAL A 106 4.50 -17.81 -10.37
N LYS A 107 5.44 -17.57 -9.45
CA LYS A 107 6.12 -18.65 -8.72
C LYS A 107 5.20 -19.37 -7.74
N VAL A 108 4.37 -18.63 -6.99
CA VAL A 108 3.40 -19.19 -6.03
C VAL A 108 2.32 -19.99 -6.76
N VAL A 109 1.80 -19.45 -7.86
CA VAL A 109 0.79 -20.15 -8.67
C VAL A 109 1.37 -21.42 -9.31
N ASN A 110 2.59 -21.35 -9.87
CA ASN A 110 3.24 -22.54 -10.41
C ASN A 110 3.45 -23.61 -9.34
N LEU A 111 4.00 -23.26 -8.17
CA LEU A 111 4.18 -24.20 -7.06
C LEU A 111 2.86 -24.81 -6.60
N ALA A 112 1.79 -24.02 -6.56
CA ALA A 112 0.46 -24.52 -6.24
C ALA A 112 0.00 -25.57 -7.26
N TYR A 113 0.15 -25.30 -8.56
CA TYR A 113 -0.27 -26.23 -9.62
C TYR A 113 0.64 -27.44 -9.79
N THR A 114 1.95 -27.34 -9.50
CA THR A 114 2.89 -28.45 -9.69
C THR A 114 3.02 -29.37 -8.49
N SER A 115 2.81 -28.85 -7.27
CA SER A 115 3.17 -29.57 -6.04
C SER A 115 2.02 -29.75 -5.06
N LEU A 116 1.10 -28.79 -4.98
CA LEU A 116 0.00 -28.83 -3.99
C LEU A 116 -1.27 -29.44 -4.59
N ILE A 117 -1.71 -28.96 -5.75
CA ILE A 117 -2.95 -29.40 -6.39
C ILE A 117 -2.92 -30.88 -6.86
N PRO A 118 -1.80 -31.43 -7.40
CA PRO A 118 -1.78 -32.82 -7.85
C PRO A 118 -1.87 -33.86 -6.73
N ASN A 119 -1.52 -33.47 -5.49
CA ASN A 119 -1.52 -34.36 -4.33
C ASN A 119 -2.84 -34.36 -3.56
N ILE A 120 -3.83 -33.58 -4.01
CA ILE A 120 -5.09 -33.37 -3.30
C ILE A 120 -6.22 -33.89 -4.19
N ASN A 121 -6.88 -34.94 -3.72
CA ASN A 121 -7.97 -35.59 -4.45
C ASN A 121 -9.35 -34.95 -4.16
N SER A 122 -9.46 -34.11 -3.13
CA SER A 122 -10.73 -33.47 -2.74
C SER A 122 -10.91 -32.10 -3.41
N PRO A 123 -12.01 -31.88 -4.17
CA PRO A 123 -12.30 -30.58 -4.79
C PRO A 123 -12.46 -29.42 -3.81
N SER A 124 -12.91 -29.68 -2.57
CA SER A 124 -13.07 -28.66 -1.52
C SER A 124 -11.73 -28.07 -1.09
N ASP A 125 -10.73 -28.93 -0.93
CA ASP A 125 -9.44 -28.57 -0.36
C ASP A 125 -8.60 -27.79 -1.37
N ILE A 126 -8.73 -28.13 -2.65
CA ILE A 126 -8.17 -27.34 -3.76
C ILE A 126 -8.73 -25.92 -3.74
N ASN A 127 -10.06 -25.77 -3.58
CA ASN A 127 -10.67 -24.45 -3.51
C ASN A 127 -10.20 -23.67 -2.27
N LEU A 128 -10.15 -24.31 -1.10
CA LEU A 128 -9.67 -23.66 0.13
C LEU A 128 -8.25 -23.11 -0.06
N ILE A 129 -7.33 -23.91 -0.59
CA ILE A 129 -5.94 -23.49 -0.84
C ILE A 129 -5.89 -22.32 -1.83
N LYS A 130 -6.69 -22.36 -2.90
CA LYS A 130 -6.76 -21.26 -3.87
C LYS A 130 -7.21 -19.96 -3.20
N TRP A 131 -8.23 -20.02 -2.35
CA TRP A 131 -8.74 -18.86 -1.63
C TRP A 131 -7.72 -18.33 -0.62
N THR A 132 -7.06 -19.20 0.14
CA THR A 132 -6.03 -18.80 1.10
C THR A 132 -4.81 -18.19 0.42
N LEU A 133 -4.29 -18.79 -0.66
CA LEU A 133 -3.17 -18.25 -1.41
C LEU A 133 -3.50 -16.88 -2.01
N ALA A 134 -4.69 -16.74 -2.59
CA ALA A 134 -5.15 -15.48 -3.14
C ALA A 134 -5.25 -14.39 -2.06
N ALA A 135 -5.78 -14.74 -0.89
CA ALA A 135 -5.82 -13.84 0.26
C ALA A 135 -4.42 -13.43 0.72
N LEU A 136 -3.50 -14.38 0.86
CA LEU A 136 -2.14 -14.13 1.34
C LEU A 136 -1.32 -13.26 0.37
N LEU A 137 -1.60 -13.36 -0.94
CA LEU A 137 -0.94 -12.54 -1.97
C LEU A 137 -1.41 -11.07 -1.93
N ILE A 138 -2.70 -10.84 -1.70
CA ILE A 138 -3.30 -9.50 -1.76
C ILE A 138 -3.15 -8.75 -0.43
N LEU A 139 -3.31 -9.47 0.69
CA LEU A 139 -3.38 -8.88 2.04
C LEU A 139 -2.19 -7.98 2.40
N PRO A 140 -0.91 -8.34 2.14
CA PRO A 140 0.22 -7.49 2.48
C PRO A 140 0.16 -6.12 1.81
N GLN A 141 -0.17 -6.09 0.52
CA GLN A 141 -0.25 -4.85 -0.25
C GLN A 141 -1.46 -4.01 0.16
N SER A 142 -2.61 -4.64 0.46
CA SER A 142 -3.78 -3.94 1.00
C SER A 142 -3.51 -3.30 2.36
N VAL A 143 -2.80 -4.00 3.26
CA VAL A 143 -2.39 -3.47 4.56
C VAL A 143 -1.46 -2.28 4.39
N LEU A 144 -0.45 -2.39 3.53
CA LEU A 144 0.47 -1.30 3.22
C LEU A 144 -0.28 -0.06 2.70
N LEU A 145 -1.19 -0.23 1.74
CA LEU A 145 -2.01 0.87 1.21
C LEU A 145 -2.86 1.53 2.30
N GLY A 146 -3.42 0.77 3.24
CA GLY A 146 -4.17 1.29 4.39
C GLY A 146 -3.35 2.22 5.29
N THR A 147 -2.02 2.07 5.33
CA THR A 147 -1.17 2.92 6.17
C THR A 147 -0.94 4.32 5.60
N THR A 148 -1.18 4.53 4.29
CA THR A 148 -0.85 5.77 3.59
C THR A 148 -1.67 6.96 4.10
N PHE A 149 -2.98 6.79 4.30
CA PHE A 149 -3.88 7.86 4.72
C PHE A 149 -3.58 8.42 6.13
N PRO A 150 -3.44 7.61 7.19
CA PRO A 150 -3.10 8.14 8.52
C PRO A 150 -1.71 8.78 8.58
N LEU A 151 -0.74 8.26 7.82
CA LEU A 151 0.61 8.84 7.75
C LEU A 151 0.60 10.21 7.06
N MET A 152 -0.12 10.33 5.95
CA MET A 152 -0.24 11.58 5.22
C MET A 152 -0.98 12.64 6.03
N SER A 153 -2.18 12.32 6.53
CA SER A 153 -2.99 13.25 7.34
C SER A 153 -2.25 13.72 8.59
N GLY A 154 -1.69 12.81 9.39
CA GLY A 154 -0.91 13.17 10.57
C GLY A 154 0.38 13.93 10.22
N GLY A 155 1.02 13.60 9.09
CA GLY A 155 2.21 14.27 8.59
C GLY A 155 1.96 15.72 8.20
N VAL A 156 0.86 16.00 7.50
CA VAL A 156 0.45 17.35 7.11
C VAL A 156 0.09 18.20 8.34
N ILE A 157 -0.69 17.66 9.28
CA ILE A 157 -1.09 18.38 10.51
C ILE A 157 0.12 18.79 11.34
N ARG A 158 1.09 17.88 11.54
CA ARG A 158 2.32 18.19 12.31
C ARG A 158 3.24 19.17 11.59
N ARG A 159 3.19 19.24 10.25
CA ARG A 159 4.04 20.11 9.42
C ARG A 159 3.47 21.52 9.29
N TYR A 160 2.15 21.67 9.37
CA TYR A 160 1.43 22.96 9.27
C TYR A 160 0.44 23.15 10.44
N PRO A 161 0.92 23.45 11.66
CA PRO A 161 0.04 23.65 12.82
C PRO A 161 -0.79 24.95 12.75
N ASP A 162 -0.31 25.96 12.02
CA ASP A 162 -0.79 27.35 12.11
C ASP A 162 -1.99 27.70 11.20
N GLN A 163 -2.56 26.74 10.48
CA GLN A 163 -3.77 26.96 9.68
C GLN A 163 -4.72 25.76 9.80
N PRO A 164 -5.62 25.76 10.81
CA PRO A 164 -6.66 24.76 10.91
C PRO A 164 -7.75 25.03 9.88
N GLY A 165 -7.74 24.27 8.78
CA GLY A 165 -8.87 24.14 7.85
C GLY A 165 -9.16 25.36 6.99
#